data_AF-A0A519XRL2-F1
#
_entry.id   AF-A0A519XRL2-F1
#
_cell.length_a   1.000
_cell.length_b   1.000
_cell.length_c   1.000
_cell.angle_alpha   90.00
_cell.angle_beta   90.00
_cell.angle_gamma   90.00
#
_symmetry.space_group_name_H-M   'P 1'
#
loop_
_entity.id
_entity.type
_entity.pdbx_description
1 polymer ?
#
loop_
_entity_poly.entity_id
_entity_poly.type
_entity_poly.pdbx_seq_one_letter_code
_entity_poly.pdbx_strand_id
1 'polypeptide(L)'
;LESDPNDPFILYALATEYNTQNDKEKAYSFYLQLTDKHPDYVGTYYHLGKLLENDDQKDKAIEVYQKGMAVARNKRDMHAFSELQGAYNTAAGLDYEDE
;
A
#
# COMPACT_ATOMS: atom_id res chain seq x y z
N LEU A 1 1.49 8.49 28.73
CA LEU A 1 1.92 7.70 27.55
C LEU A 1 1.91 8.69 26.40
N GLU A 2 3.09 9.20 26.06
CA GLU A 2 3.26 10.01 24.85
C GLU A 2 3.08 9.06 23.66
N SER A 3 2.06 9.29 22.84
CA SER A 3 1.91 8.58 21.57
C SER A 3 3.06 9.03 20.67
N ASP A 4 3.98 8.12 20.32
CA ASP A 4 5.01 8.43 19.34
C ASP A 4 4.31 8.81 18.02
N PRO A 5 4.47 10.04 17.51
CA PRO A 5 3.84 10.47 16.28
C PRO A 5 4.32 9.67 15.06
N ASN A 6 5.38 8.87 15.19
CA ASN A 6 5.88 7.97 14.16
C ASN A 6 5.49 6.51 14.39
N ASP A 7 4.62 6.19 15.36
CA ASP A 7 4.14 4.81 15.54
C ASP A 7 3.44 4.33 14.25
N PRO A 8 3.84 3.18 13.67
CA PRO A 8 3.29 2.71 12.39
C PRO A 8 1.78 2.45 12.46
N PHE A 9 1.25 2.07 13.61
CA PHE A 9 -0.19 1.90 13.79
C PHE A 9 -0.93 3.24 13.73
N ILE A 10 -0.37 4.29 14.34
CA ILE A 10 -0.95 5.64 14.31
C ILE A 10 -0.88 6.24 12.90
N LEU A 11 0.28 6.13 12.24
CA LEU A 11 0.45 6.57 10.85
C LEU A 11 -0.52 5.84 9.92
N TYR A 12 -0.71 4.53 10.12
CA TYR A 12 -1.63 3.73 9.32
C TYR A 12 -3.08 4.14 9.54
N ALA A 13 -3.50 4.33 10.80
CA ALA A 13 -4.83 4.81 11.13
C ALA A 13 -5.13 6.17 10.49
N LEU A 14 -4.19 7.12 10.56
CA LEU A 14 -4.30 8.42 9.91
C LEU A 14 -4.41 8.30 8.39
N ALA A 15 -3.56 7.49 7.76
CA ALA A 15 -3.60 7.28 6.32
C ALA A 15 -4.96 6.71 5.87
N THR A 16 -5.47 5.70 6.58
CA THR A 16 -6.78 5.11 6.28
C THR A 16 -7.93 6.09 6.51
N GLU A 17 -7.87 6.90 7.57
CA GLU A 17 -8.92 7.88 7.88
C GLU A 17 -8.97 8.99 6.83
N TYR A 18 -7.83 9.49 6.37
CA TYR A 18 -7.82 10.45 5.27
C TYR A 18 -8.29 9.83 3.95
N ASN A 19 -7.96 8.54 3.72
CA ASN A 19 -8.42 7.82 2.53
C ASN A 19 -9.95 7.64 2.54
N THR A 20 -10.56 7.29 3.68
CA THR A 20 -12.03 7.19 3.80
C THR A 20 -12.73 8.53 3.63
N GLN A 21 -12.07 9.63 4.01
CA GLN A 21 -12.54 11.00 3.78
C GLN A 21 -12.30 11.49 2.33
N ASN A 22 -11.70 10.66 1.46
CA ASN A 22 -11.29 11.01 0.10
C ASN A 22 -10.28 12.18 0.03
N ASP A 23 -9.58 12.47 1.14
CA ASP A 23 -8.43 13.38 1.18
C ASP A 23 -7.18 12.61 0.71
N LYS A 24 -7.12 12.39 -0.61
CA LYS A 24 -6.09 11.56 -1.25
C LYS A 24 -4.68 12.07 -0.98
N GLU A 25 -4.49 13.40 -0.91
CA GLU A 25 -3.18 14.01 -0.71
C GLU A 25 -2.61 13.66 0.67
N LYS A 26 -3.41 13.80 1.73
CA LYS A 26 -2.97 13.42 3.08
C LYS A 26 -2.82 11.93 3.24
N ALA A 27 -3.77 11.14 2.71
CA ALA A 27 -3.67 9.68 2.72
C ALA A 27 -2.34 9.22 2.09
N TYR A 28 -2.01 9.76 0.91
CA TYR A 28 -0.76 9.48 0.21
C TYR A 28 0.46 9.87 1.06
N SER A 29 0.44 11.06 1.67
CA SER A 29 1.55 11.51 2.53
C SER A 29 1.82 10.56 3.69
N PHE A 30 0.79 10.10 4.41
CA PHE A 30 0.97 9.18 5.54
C PHE A 30 1.36 7.77 5.10
N TYR A 31 0.79 7.25 4.01
CA TYR A 31 1.24 5.98 3.44
C TYR A 31 2.70 6.05 2.97
N LEU A 32 3.13 7.16 2.37
CA LEU A 32 4.52 7.34 1.96
C LEU A 32 5.45 7.38 3.18
N GLN A 33 5.07 8.10 4.24
CA GLN A 33 5.80 8.11 5.51
C GLN A 33 5.94 6.71 6.10
N LEU A 34 4.89 5.88 6.05
CA LEU A 34 4.98 4.48 6.46
C LEU A 34 6.00 3.70 5.65
N THR A 35 5.99 3.83 4.32
CA THR A 35 6.98 3.12 3.48
C THR A 35 8.42 3.59 3.70
N ASP A 36 8.64 4.84 4.11
CA ASP A 36 9.96 5.40 4.41
C ASP A 36 10.46 4.99 5.81
N LYS A 37 9.61 5.12 6.83
CA LYS A 37 9.98 4.90 8.24
C LYS A 37 9.83 3.45 8.69
N HIS A 38 8.86 2.74 8.13
CA HIS A 38 8.48 1.38 8.49
C HIS A 38 8.36 0.53 7.22
N PRO A 39 9.47 0.36 6.47
CA PRO A 39 9.45 -0.31 5.18
C PRO A 39 9.02 -1.79 5.28
N ASP A 40 9.02 -2.36 6.48
CA ASP A 40 8.61 -3.73 6.76
C ASP A 40 7.11 -3.86 7.10
N TYR A 41 6.36 -2.76 7.15
CA TYR A 41 4.92 -2.74 7.36
C TYR A 41 4.18 -3.05 6.05
N VAL A 42 4.08 -4.35 5.73
CA VAL A 42 3.68 -4.87 4.41
C VAL A 42 2.31 -4.36 3.95
N GLY A 43 1.33 -4.25 4.85
CA GLY A 43 -0.02 -3.81 4.51
C GLY A 43 -0.07 -2.41 3.86
N THR A 44 0.88 -1.54 4.18
CA THR A 44 0.96 -0.19 3.59
C THR A 44 1.08 -0.23 2.07
N TYR A 45 1.84 -1.17 1.52
CA TYR A 45 2.07 -1.22 0.07
C TYR A 45 0.78 -1.55 -0.69
N TYR A 46 -0.11 -2.38 -0.11
CA TYR A 46 -1.40 -2.67 -0.73
C TYR A 46 -2.27 -1.40 -0.79
N HIS A 47 -2.42 -0.71 0.35
CA HIS A 47 -3.27 0.47 0.43
C HIS A 47 -2.73 1.66 -0.36
N LEU A 48 -1.41 1.88 -0.35
CA LEU A 48 -0.76 2.91 -1.16
C LEU A 48 -0.94 2.63 -2.66
N GLY A 49 -0.75 1.38 -3.08
CA GLY A 49 -0.99 0.99 -4.48
C GLY A 49 -2.45 1.21 -4.88
N LYS A 50 -3.42 0.79 -4.05
CA LYS A 50 -4.86 0.97 -4.35
C LYS A 50 -5.22 2.46 -4.46
N LEU A 51 -4.65 3.29 -3.58
CA LEU A 51 -4.85 4.74 -3.63
C LEU A 51 -4.34 5.33 -4.95
N LEU A 52 -3.16 4.89 -5.41
CA LEU A 52 -2.58 5.31 -6.68
C LEU A 52 -3.38 4.83 -7.89
N GLU A 53 -3.87 3.58 -7.87
CA GLU A 53 -4.77 3.07 -8.91
C GLU A 53 -6.05 3.90 -9.01
N ASN A 54 -6.67 4.20 -7.87
CA ASN A 54 -7.89 5.03 -7.78
C ASN A 54 -7.64 6.50 -8.16
N ASP A 55 -6.39 6.89 -8.38
CA ASP A 55 -5.98 8.20 -8.87
C ASP A 55 -5.44 8.17 -10.30
N ASP A 56 -5.73 7.08 -11.03
CA ASP A 56 -5.27 6.84 -12.41
C ASP A 56 -3.74 6.77 -12.57
N GLN A 57 -3.00 6.66 -11.45
CA GLN A 57 -1.53 6.54 -11.42
C GLN A 57 -1.09 5.08 -11.44
N LYS A 58 -1.61 4.33 -12.42
CA LYS A 58 -1.45 2.87 -12.53
C LYS A 58 0.02 2.42 -12.54
N ASP A 59 0.88 3.12 -13.28
CA ASP A 59 2.33 2.80 -13.34
C ASP A 59 2.99 2.87 -11.95
N LYS A 60 2.65 3.88 -11.14
CA LYS A 60 3.19 4.01 -9.79
C LYS A 60 2.62 2.95 -8.85
N ALA A 61 1.35 2.59 -9.00
CA ALA A 61 0.75 1.52 -8.21
C ALA A 61 1.47 0.19 -8.43
N ILE A 62 1.76 -0.15 -9.70
CA ILE A 62 2.53 -1.33 -10.09
C ILE A 62 3.88 -1.36 -9.36
N GLU A 63 4.64 -0.26 -9.37
CA GLU A 63 5.92 -0.17 -8.66
C GLU A 63 5.78 -0.39 -7.16
N VAL A 64 4.74 0.19 -6.55
CA VAL A 64 4.47 0.05 -5.11
C VAL A 64 4.14 -1.40 -4.76
N TYR A 65 3.29 -2.07 -5.55
CA TYR A 65 2.98 -3.48 -5.32
C TYR A 65 4.20 -4.37 -5.46
N GLN A 66 5.05 -4.14 -6.46
CA GLN A 66 6.30 -4.87 -6.63
C GLN A 66 7.22 -4.74 -5.41
N LYS A 67 7.36 -3.51 -4.87
CA LYS A 67 8.11 -3.28 -3.63
C LYS A 67 7.48 -4.03 -2.46
N GLY A 68 6.16 -3.95 -2.29
CA GLY A 68 5.43 -4.67 -1.25
C GLY A 68 5.64 -6.18 -1.33
N MET A 69 5.55 -6.77 -2.52
CA MET A 69 5.77 -8.21 -2.73
C MET A 69 7.19 -8.62 -2.32
N ALA A 70 8.20 -7.81 -2.63
CA ALA A 70 9.58 -8.07 -2.20
C ALA A 70 9.71 -8.05 -0.68
N VAL A 71 9.09 -7.07 0.00
CA VAL A 71 9.09 -6.99 1.46
C VAL A 71 8.34 -8.17 2.09
N ALA A 72 7.14 -8.50 1.59
CA ALA A 72 6.33 -9.63 2.05
C ALA A 72 7.11 -10.95 1.95
N ARG A 73 7.76 -11.18 0.81
CA ARG A 73 8.61 -12.36 0.59
C ARG A 73 9.78 -12.42 1.58
N ASN A 74 10.44 -11.30 1.83
CA ASN A 74 11.54 -11.24 2.80
C ASN A 74 11.06 -11.56 4.23
N LYS A 75 9.85 -11.10 4.59
CA LYS A 75 9.22 -11.42 5.89
C LYS A 75 8.56 -12.80 5.94
N ARG A 76 8.55 -13.54 4.83
CA ARG A 76 7.83 -14.82 4.67
C ARG A 76 6.32 -14.69 4.93
N ASP A 77 5.76 -13.50 4.70
CA ASP A 77 4.33 -13.23 4.78
C ASP A 77 3.67 -13.58 3.45
N MET A 78 3.34 -14.86 3.27
CA MET A 78 2.77 -15.36 2.02
C MET A 78 1.33 -14.92 1.80
N HIS A 79 0.60 -14.58 2.87
CA HIS A 79 -0.75 -14.06 2.76
C HIS A 79 -0.72 -12.67 2.14
N ALA A 80 0.04 -11.74 2.73
CA ALA A 80 0.19 -10.40 2.20
C ALA A 80 0.84 -10.39 0.80
N PHE A 81 1.80 -11.29 0.55
CA PHE A 81 2.36 -11.47 -0.79
C PHE A 81 1.28 -11.81 -1.83
N SER A 82 0.35 -12.71 -1.49
CA SER A 82 -0.71 -13.13 -2.42
C SER A 82 -1.70 -12.01 -2.69
N GLU A 83 -2.07 -11.23 -1.67
CA GLU A 83 -2.95 -10.05 -1.83
C GLU A 83 -2.31 -8.98 -2.73
N LEU A 84 -1.03 -8.70 -2.50
CA LEU A 84 -0.25 -7.78 -3.32
C LEU A 84 -0.06 -8.27 -4.75
N GLN A 85 0.14 -9.57 -4.94
CA GLN A 85 0.27 -10.17 -6.27
C GLN A 85 -1.04 -10.08 -7.06
N GLY A 86 -2.19 -10.32 -6.41
CA GLY A 86 -3.49 -10.12 -7.04
C GLY A 86 -3.70 -8.68 -7.48
N ALA A 87 -3.48 -7.72 -6.57
CA ALA A 87 -3.59 -6.30 -6.89
C ALA A 87 -2.62 -5.87 -8.00
N TYR A 88 -1.39 -6.38 -7.98
CA TYR A 88 -0.42 -6.17 -9.06
C TYR A 88 -0.92 -6.71 -10.40
N ASN A 89 -1.49 -7.92 -10.44
CA ASN A 89 -1.98 -8.51 -11.69
C ASN A 89 -3.11 -7.68 -12.29
N THR A 90 -4.09 -7.30 -11.48
CA THR A 90 -5.17 -6.40 -11.91
C THR A 90 -4.60 -5.06 -12.41
N ALA A 91 -3.70 -4.46 -11.63
CA ALA A 91 -3.04 -3.20 -11.97
C ALA A 91 -2.09 -3.32 -13.17
N ALA A 92 -1.60 -4.50 -13.54
CA ALA A 92 -0.75 -4.71 -14.71
C ALA A 92 -1.57 -5.15 -15.94
N GLY A 93 -2.89 -5.35 -15.80
CA GLY A 93 -3.74 -5.91 -16.86
C GLY A 93 -3.39 -7.37 -17.17
N LEU A 94 -2.91 -8.11 -16.17
CA LEU A 94 -2.56 -9.54 -16.25
C LEU A 94 -3.68 -10.45 -15.73
N ASP A 95 -4.73 -9.88 -15.13
CA ASP A 95 -5.98 -10.61 -14.97
C ASP A 95 -6.62 -10.77 -16.35
N TYR A 96 -6.38 -11.94 -16.95
CA TYR A 96 -7.21 -12.43 -18.03
C TYR A 96 -8.54 -12.88 -17.41
N GLU A 97 -9.45 -11.93 -17.16
CA GLU A 97 -10.86 -12.29 -17.12
C GLU A 97 -11.25 -12.54 -18.57
N ASP A 98 -11.34 -13.82 -18.92
CA ASP A 98 -11.85 -14.32 -20.20
C ASP A 98 -13.13 -13.54 -20.60
N GLU A 99 -13.14 -12.98 -21.82
CA GLU A 99 -14.37 -12.50 -22.49
C GLU A 99 -15.39 -13.63 -22.69
#